data_AF-A0A7V2RME4-F1
#
_entry.id   AF-A0A7V2RME4-F1
#
_cell.length_a   1.000
_cell.length_b   1.000
_cell.length_c   1.000
_cell.angle_alpha   90.00
_cell.angle_beta   90.00
_cell.angle_gamma   90.00
#
_symmetry.space_group_name_H-M   'P 1'
#
loop_
_entity.id
_entity.type
_entity.pdbx_description
1 polymer ?
#
loop_
_entity_poly.entity_id
_entity_poly.type
_entity_poly.pdbx_seq_one_letter_code
_entity_poly.pdbx_strand_id
1 'polypeptide(L)' 'MEKQEYNFIHQNPNSGINYYRLKQIDFDGGFEYSKIISVEIKKDNDINIYPNPMNGEINIEFNGP' A
#
# COMPACT_ATOMS: atom_id res chain seq x y z
N MET A 1 21.91 18.75 -13.52
CA MET A 1 21.62 17.43 -12.93
C MET A 1 20.79 16.67 -13.93
N GLU A 2 21.21 15.45 -14.27
CA GLU A 2 20.48 14.58 -15.19
C GLU A 2 19.34 13.88 -14.44
N LYS A 3 18.19 13.71 -15.09
CA LYS A 3 17.03 13.07 -14.46
C LYS A 3 17.33 11.57 -14.30
N GLN A 4 17.39 11.08 -13.06
CA GLN A 4 17.45 9.66 -12.78
C GLN A 4 16.06 9.08 -12.54
N GLU A 5 15.79 7.91 -13.12
CA GLU A 5 14.56 7.16 -12.93
C GLU A 5 14.83 5.95 -12.04
N TYR A 6 13.97 5.75 -11.04
CA TYR A 6 14.06 4.65 -10.09
C TYR A 6 12.74 3.92 -10.06
N ASN A 7 12.81 2.60 -9.95
CA ASN A 7 11.66 1.73 -9.77
C ASN A 7 11.93 0.75 -8.62
N PHE A 8 10.95 0.60 -7.73
CA PHE A 8 11.00 -0.32 -6.62
C PHE A 8 9.59 -0.81 -6.30
N ILE A 9 9.44 -2.10 -6.01
CA ILE A 9 8.17 -2.72 -5.66
C ILE A 9 8.20 -3.07 -4.16
N HIS A 10 7.33 -2.42 -3.39
CA HIS A 10 7.04 -2.82 -2.02
C HIS A 10 5.98 -3.94 -2.06
N GLN A 11 6.40 -5.19 -1.89
CA GLN A 11 5.54 -6.37 -2.13
C GLN A 11 4.35 -6.47 -1.17
N ASN A 12 4.52 -6.09 0.10
CA ASN A 12 3.51 -6.25 1.15
C ASN A 12 3.34 -4.94 1.92
N PRO A 13 2.78 -3.88 1.31
CA PRO A 13 2.56 -2.64 2.01
C PRO A 13 1.48 -2.80 3.07
N ASN A 14 1.63 -2.08 4.18
CA ASN A 14 0.63 -2.09 5.23
C ASN A 14 -0.65 -1.40 4.74
N SER A 15 -1.80 -1.81 5.28
CA SER A 15 -3.04 -1.05 5.09
C SER A 15 -2.93 0.35 5.71
N GLY A 16 -3.61 1.31 5.11
CA GLY A 16 -3.56 2.72 5.50
C GLY A 16 -2.45 3.49 4.80
N ILE A 17 -2.01 4.59 5.41
CA ILE A 17 -1.06 5.53 4.80
C ILE A 17 0.37 5.01 4.96
N ASN A 18 1.05 4.80 3.84
CA ASN A 18 2.47 4.45 3.78
C ASN A 18 3.27 5.65 3.26
N TYR A 19 4.46 5.88 3.83
CA TYR A 19 5.32 7.01 3.48
C TYR A 19 6.60 6.51 2.81
N TYR A 20 6.97 7.12 1.69
CA TYR A 20 8.15 6.75 0.91
C TYR A 20 8.98 7.98 0.57
N ARG A 21 10.30 7.79 0.46
CA ARG A 21 11.26 8.77 -0.05
C ARG A 21 12.50 8.06 -0.59
N LEU A 22 13.20 8.70 -1.52
CA LEU A 22 14.50 8.25 -1.99
C LEU A 22 15.61 8.80 -1.07
N LYS A 23 16.61 7.97 -0.80
CA LYS A 23 17.91 8.40 -0.28
C LYS A 23 18.89 8.39 -1.45
N GLN A 24 19.41 9.54 -1.84
CA GLN A 24 20.39 9.67 -2.91
C GLN A 24 21.76 9.81 -2.26
N ILE A 25 22.74 9.08 -2.78
CA ILE A 25 24.13 9.10 -2.29
C ILE A 25 24.97 9.69 -3.42
N ASP A 26 25.70 10.76 -3.12
CA ASP A 26 26.63 11.41 -4.03
C ASP A 26 27.96 10.64 -4.10
N PHE A 27 28.78 10.93 -5.11
CA PHE A 27 30.04 10.23 -5.34
C PHE A 27 31.06 10.38 -4.20
N ASP A 28 30.94 11.44 -3.39
CA ASP A 28 31.77 11.71 -2.23
C ASP A 28 31.24 11.06 -0.93
N GLY A 29 30.14 10.31 -1.02
CA GLY A 29 29.47 9.68 0.12
C GLY A 29 28.50 10.59 0.87
N GLY A 30 28.32 11.84 0.44
CA GLY A 30 27.23 12.70 0.86
C GLY A 30 25.87 12.07 0.54
N PHE A 31 24.81 12.47 1.24
CA PHE A 31 23.47 12.01 0.90
C PHE A 31 22.41 13.07 1.10
N GLU A 32 21.39 13.00 0.25
CA GLU A 32 20.19 13.82 0.34
C GLU A 32 18.95 12.94 0.30
N TYR A 33 17.84 13.47 0.84
CA TYR A 33 16.54 12.82 0.77
C TYR A 33 15.63 13.56 -0.20
N SER A 34 14.86 12.81 -0.97
CA SER A 34 13.74 13.38 -1.72
C SER A 34 12.64 13.88 -0.77
N LYS A 35 11.66 14.58 -1.33
CA LYS A 35 10.38 14.81 -0.66
C LYS A 35 9.76 13.47 -0.24
N ILE A 36 9.09 13.48 0.90
CA ILE A 36 8.26 12.36 1.35
C ILE A 36 6.97 12.38 0.52
N ILE A 37 6.58 11.22 0.01
CA ILE A 37 5.28 10.99 -0.61
C ILE A 37 4.48 10.00 0.23
N SER A 38 3.17 10.20 0.30
CA SER A 38 2.24 9.30 0.98
C SER A 38 1.41 8.54 -0.04
N VAL A 39 1.20 7.24 0.19
CA VAL A 39 0.29 6.39 -0.59
C VAL A 39 -0.65 5.69 0.38
N GLU A 40 -1.94 5.87 0.19
CA GLU A 40 -2.96 5.18 0.98
C GLU A 40 -3.29 3.83 0.33
N ILE A 41 -3.07 2.75 1.08
CA ILE A 41 -3.43 1.38 0.68
C ILE A 41 -4.71 1.02 1.39
N LYS A 42 -5.81 1.02 0.65
CA LYS A 42 -7.08 0.48 1.14
C LYS A 42 -7.03 -1.04 1.02
N LYS A 43 -7.27 -1.71 2.14
CA LYS A 43 -7.45 -3.15 2.18
C LYS A 43 -8.89 -3.37 2.54
N ASP A 44 -9.68 -3.72 1.54
CA ASP A 44 -11.08 -4.06 1.72
C ASP A 44 -11.11 -5.45 2.36
N ASN A 45 -11.08 -5.50 3.70
CA ASN A 45 -11.44 -6.69 4.44
C ASN A 45 -12.97 -6.74 4.52
N ASP A 46 -13.62 -6.79 3.35
CA ASP A 46 -15.06 -6.77 3.28
C ASP A 46 -15.59 -8.15 3.63
N ILE A 47 -16.43 -8.21 4.65
CA ILE A 47 -17.21 -9.39 4.98
C ILE A 47 -18.55 -9.22 4.27
N ASN A 48 -18.77 -10.04 3.25
CA ASN A 48 -20.05 -10.08 2.56
C ASN A 48 -20.96 -11.09 3.26
N ILE A 49 -22.16 -10.65 3.64
CA ILE A 49 -23.15 -11.47 4.33
C ILE A 49 -24.43 -11.50 3.50
N TYR A 50 -24.87 -12.68 3.07
CA TYR A 50 -26.07 -12.82 2.24
C TYR A 50 -26.73 -14.21 2.34
N PRO A 51 -28.05 -14.32 2.07
CA PRO A 51 -28.99 -13.22 1.83
C PRO A 51 -29.44 -12.52 3.13
N ASN A 52 -29.78 -11.23 3.04
CA ASN A 52 -30.48 -10.48 4.09
C ASN A 52 -31.72 -9.82 3.45
N PRO A 53 -32.97 -10.12 3.88
CA PRO A 53 -33.37 -10.99 5.00
C PRO A 53 -33.22 -12.51 4.75
N MET A 54 -33.07 -13.28 5.83
CA MET A 54 -32.74 -14.70 5.82
C MET A 54 -33.86 -15.57 6.42
N ASN A 55 -34.15 -16.72 5.82
CA ASN A 55 -35.11 -17.73 6.31
C ASN A 55 -34.48 -19.14 6.36
N GLY A 56 -33.25 -19.27 6.86
CA GLY A 56 -32.60 -20.59 6.93
C GLY A 56 -31.10 -20.52 7.21
N GLU A 57 -30.29 -20.64 6.18
CA GLU A 57 -28.83 -20.57 6.24
C GLU A 57 -28.32 -19.22 5.74
N ILE A 58 -27.14 -18.80 6.22
CA ILE A 58 -26.46 -17.56 5.84
C ILE A 58 -25.07 -17.86 5.29
N ASN A 59 -24.69 -17.14 4.24
CA ASN A 59 -23.33 -17.20 3.70
C ASN A 59 -22.54 -16.02 4.26
N ILE A 60 -21.34 -16.34 4.75
CA ILE A 60 -20.34 -15.35 5.17
C ILE A 60 -19.14 -15.55 4.26
N GLU A 61 -18.91 -14.59 3.39
CA GLU A 61 -17.73 -14.54 2.54
C GLU A 61 -16.71 -13.58 3.16
N PHE A 62 -15.50 -14.11 3.39
CA PHE A 62 -14.36 -13.32 3.78
C PHE A 62 -13.58 -12.96 2.53
N ASN A 63 -13.62 -11.70 2.11
CA ASN A 63 -12.66 -11.19 1.15
C ASN A 63 -11.38 -10.87 1.91
N GLY A 64 -10.50 -11.87 1.98
CA GLY A 64 -9.12 -11.65 2.40
C GLY A 64 -8.35 -10.88 1.31
N PRO A 65 -7.21 -10.27 1.65
CA PRO A 65 -6.26 -9.81 0.65
C PRO A 65 -5.67 -10.96 -0.19
#